data_AF-A0A0W0U5C6-F1
#
_entry.id   AF-A0A0W0U5C6-F1
#
_cell.length_a   1.000
_cell.length_b   1.000
_cell.length_c   1.000
_cell.angle_alpha   90.00
_cell.angle_beta   90.00
_cell.angle_gamma   90.00
#
_symmetry.space_group_name_H-M   'P 1'
#
loop_
_entity.id
_entity.type
_entity.pdbx_description
1 polymer ?
#
loop_
_entity_poly.entity_id
_entity_poly.type
_entity_poly.pdbx_seq_one_letter_code
_entity_poly.pdbx_strand_id
1 'polypeptide(L)'
;MVFALLVAGITLMTLLAVVMMLLKLRQLPAETLSPALRLRLLLSGFVAFVADTLGVGSFAVNVALARMLGTFHDEELPAVNNGAQVIPGAIESLFFMQMVDVDITTLLTLVAGTCAGGVLGGFLVPRLPRQTLRLIMVVCFTLVALLLLGSEWQLLPVGGDLMALQGARLTAGFFAMMLCGALTSAGIGLFAMVQGALFLLNVSPLVAFPVMMVAGASQQPLTALMFLQRGCIPLKKTLIFSLAGCVGVLVTVPLVHVLSSRTLHLLLVLVLVYNVVALFRAWQSAREGASFTARVPAPGNQGNSMDENVSKSQKKREAHALQEAGVKLLTLPRDVFDALPISTALRDALEEARRLKSHGAIRRQSQRIGKLMRLEDTTLIMEALARMEEESDAKSASFHAVERWRERLLNEGRTALTEYIDTYPGVDVQQLRQLIARVESAKTPELKSGASRALFRYLRTFIV
;
A
#
# COMPACT_ATOMS: atom_id res chain seq x y z
N MET A 1 -36.99 -9.73 -4.38
CA MET A 1 -36.52 -10.20 -3.07
C MET A 1 -35.00 -10.35 -3.01
N VAL A 2 -34.35 -11.12 -3.90
CA VAL A 2 -32.89 -11.35 -3.89
C VAL A 2 -32.06 -10.06 -4.04
N PHE A 3 -32.44 -9.17 -4.96
CA PHE A 3 -31.78 -7.88 -5.11
C PHE A 3 -31.76 -7.06 -3.80
N ALA A 4 -32.89 -6.97 -3.11
CA ALA A 4 -32.97 -6.27 -1.83
C ALA A 4 -32.09 -6.92 -0.75
N LEU A 5 -31.95 -8.24 -0.75
CA LEU A 5 -31.06 -8.96 0.16
C LEU A 5 -29.57 -8.68 -0.16
N LEU A 6 -29.19 -8.59 -1.44
CA LEU A 6 -27.84 -8.22 -1.85
C LEU A 6 -27.49 -6.80 -1.42
N VAL A 7 -28.38 -5.84 -1.71
CA VAL A 7 -28.23 -4.44 -1.28
C VAL A 7 -28.12 -4.34 0.24
N ALA A 8 -28.99 -5.05 0.97
CA ALA A 8 -28.94 -5.08 2.43
C ALA A 8 -27.62 -5.69 2.94
N GLY A 9 -27.14 -6.77 2.31
CA GLY A 9 -25.86 -7.42 2.65
C GLY A 9 -24.66 -6.49 2.44
N ILE A 10 -24.56 -5.86 1.27
CA ILE A 10 -23.49 -4.88 0.96
C ILE A 10 -23.55 -3.70 1.92
N THR A 11 -24.74 -3.17 2.16
CA THR A 11 -24.93 -2.04 3.08
C THR A 11 -24.51 -2.40 4.49
N LEU A 12 -24.92 -3.57 4.99
CA LEU A 12 -24.57 -4.04 6.33
C LEU A 12 -23.05 -4.26 6.48
N MET A 13 -22.42 -4.92 5.51
CA MET A 13 -20.97 -5.13 5.51
C MET A 13 -20.19 -3.82 5.43
N THR A 14 -20.64 -2.88 4.60
CA THR A 14 -20.06 -1.54 4.48
C THR A 14 -20.18 -0.77 5.78
N LEU A 15 -21.38 -0.74 6.39
CA LEU A 15 -21.61 -0.08 7.67
C LEU A 15 -20.75 -0.70 8.77
N LEU A 16 -20.66 -2.02 8.85
CA LEU A 16 -19.80 -2.72 9.79
C LEU A 16 -18.33 -2.30 9.62
N ALA A 17 -17.81 -2.32 8.39
CA ALA A 17 -16.43 -1.93 8.11
C ALA A 17 -16.17 -0.46 8.48
N VAL A 18 -17.06 0.45 8.09
CA VAL A 18 -16.94 1.88 8.41
C VAL A 18 -17.00 2.13 9.92
N VAL A 19 -17.94 1.52 10.63
CA VAL A 19 -18.03 1.63 12.09
C VAL A 19 -16.74 1.14 12.73
N MET A 20 -16.23 -0.02 12.33
CA MET A 20 -14.97 -0.55 12.87
C MET A 20 -13.77 0.36 12.55
N MET A 21 -13.69 0.91 11.34
CA MET A 21 -12.66 1.89 10.96
C MET A 21 -12.74 3.16 11.81
N LEU A 22 -13.94 3.68 12.07
CA LEU A 22 -14.15 4.87 12.92
C LEU A 22 -13.83 4.60 14.39
N LEU A 23 -14.24 3.45 14.92
CA LEU A 23 -13.92 3.03 16.28
C LEU A 23 -12.41 2.91 16.47
N LYS A 24 -11.70 2.27 15.53
CA LYS A 24 -10.25 2.15 15.58
C LYS A 24 -9.55 3.51 15.38
N LEU A 25 -10.07 4.39 14.53
CA LEU A 25 -9.55 5.76 14.37
C LEU A 25 -9.62 6.55 15.68
N ARG A 26 -10.69 6.41 16.47
CA ARG A 26 -10.83 7.07 17.78
C ARG A 26 -9.84 6.58 18.83
N GLN A 27 -9.32 5.37 18.68
CA GLN A 27 -8.33 4.79 19.59
C GLN A 27 -6.90 5.24 19.24
N LEU A 28 -6.66 5.70 18.01
CA LEU A 28 -5.36 6.16 17.57
C LEU A 28 -5.05 7.58 18.11
N PRO A 29 -3.76 7.89 18.36
CA PRO A 29 -3.36 9.24 18.73
C PRO A 29 -3.75 10.25 17.64
N ALA A 30 -4.01 11.49 18.05
CA ALA A 30 -4.38 12.55 17.12
C ALA A 30 -3.24 12.83 16.12
N GLU A 31 -3.41 12.39 14.87
CA GLU A 31 -2.48 12.67 13.78
C GLU A 31 -2.78 14.04 13.16
N THR A 32 -1.84 14.98 13.16
CA THR A 32 -2.00 16.30 12.54
C THR A 32 -1.55 16.26 11.08
N LEU A 33 -2.51 16.18 10.16
CA LEU A 33 -2.23 16.26 8.72
C LEU A 33 -2.10 17.73 8.29
N SER A 34 -1.03 18.05 7.57
CA SER A 34 -0.81 19.39 7.00
C SER A 34 -1.93 19.76 6.01
N PRO A 35 -2.29 21.05 5.88
CA PRO A 35 -3.32 21.48 4.93
C PRO A 35 -3.01 21.05 3.49
N ALA A 36 -1.74 21.14 3.09
CA ALA A 36 -1.28 20.72 1.76
C ALA A 36 -1.50 19.22 1.53
N LEU A 37 -1.20 18.36 2.51
CA LEU A 37 -1.42 16.93 2.40
C LEU A 37 -2.92 16.59 2.34
N ARG A 38 -3.76 17.27 3.13
CA ARG A 38 -5.22 17.09 3.04
C ARG A 38 -5.76 17.42 1.66
N LEU A 39 -5.33 18.54 1.07
CA LEU A 39 -5.72 18.92 -0.27
C LEU A 39 -5.30 17.87 -1.31
N ARG A 40 -4.06 17.37 -1.22
CA ARG A 40 -3.57 16.30 -2.11
C ARG A 40 -4.39 15.01 -1.96
N LEU A 41 -4.77 14.63 -0.73
CA LEU A 41 -5.62 13.46 -0.47
C LEU A 41 -7.02 13.64 -1.06
N LEU A 42 -7.64 14.82 -0.89
CA LEU A 42 -8.95 15.13 -1.46
C LEU A 42 -8.93 15.06 -2.99
N LEU A 43 -7.94 15.72 -3.63
CA LEU A 43 -7.78 15.69 -5.08
C LEU A 43 -7.51 14.27 -5.59
N SER A 44 -6.63 13.53 -4.91
CA SER A 44 -6.29 12.17 -5.33
C SER A 44 -7.48 11.22 -5.21
N GLY A 45 -8.25 11.32 -4.12
CA GLY A 45 -9.44 10.53 -3.89
C GLY A 45 -10.51 10.82 -4.94
N PHE A 46 -10.79 12.10 -5.18
CA PHE A 46 -11.73 12.51 -6.23
C PHE A 46 -11.34 11.94 -7.59
N VAL A 47 -10.10 12.15 -8.04
CA VAL A 47 -9.65 11.68 -9.37
C VAL A 47 -9.63 10.16 -9.47
N ALA A 48 -9.18 9.45 -8.43
CA ALA A 48 -9.12 8.00 -8.45
C ALA A 48 -10.50 7.37 -8.62
N PHE A 49 -11.52 7.88 -7.91
CA PHE A 49 -12.86 7.33 -7.99
C PHE A 49 -13.69 7.85 -9.17
N VAL A 50 -13.38 9.02 -9.72
CA VAL A 50 -13.86 9.39 -11.08
C VAL A 50 -13.38 8.33 -12.08
N ALA A 51 -12.10 7.99 -12.06
CA ALA A 51 -11.54 7.00 -12.97
C ALA A 51 -12.14 5.60 -12.76
N ASP A 52 -12.42 5.23 -11.51
CA ASP A 52 -13.07 3.97 -11.14
C ASP A 52 -14.48 3.84 -11.71
N THR A 53 -15.32 4.87 -11.51
CA THR A 53 -16.68 4.93 -12.03
C THR A 53 -16.70 4.89 -13.57
N LEU A 54 -15.63 5.35 -14.23
CA LEU A 54 -15.45 5.25 -15.69
C LEU A 54 -14.90 3.90 -16.17
N GLY A 55 -14.58 2.96 -15.28
CA GLY A 55 -14.03 1.64 -15.63
C GLY A 55 -12.50 1.61 -15.81
N VAL A 56 -11.78 2.68 -15.45
CA VAL A 56 -10.30 2.67 -15.41
C VAL A 56 -9.78 2.01 -14.12
N GLY A 57 -10.53 2.09 -13.02
CA GLY A 57 -10.13 1.48 -11.75
C GLY A 57 -9.38 2.43 -10.82
N SER A 58 -9.86 2.59 -9.58
CA SER A 58 -9.26 3.48 -8.57
C SER A 58 -7.89 3.02 -8.09
N PHE A 59 -7.63 1.70 -8.09
CA PHE A 59 -6.44 1.09 -7.49
C PHE A 59 -5.18 1.49 -8.26
N ALA A 60 -5.21 1.37 -9.59
CA ALA A 60 -4.09 1.73 -10.45
C ALA A 60 -3.87 3.25 -10.45
N VAL A 61 -4.96 4.03 -10.49
CA VAL A 61 -4.88 5.49 -10.46
C VAL A 61 -4.33 5.99 -9.11
N ASN A 62 -4.74 5.40 -7.99
CA ASN A 62 -4.21 5.77 -6.69
C ASN A 62 -2.72 5.45 -6.55
N VAL A 63 -2.26 4.29 -7.06
CA VAL A 63 -0.81 3.97 -7.09
C VAL A 63 -0.03 5.06 -7.82
N ALA A 64 -0.54 5.52 -8.96
CA ALA A 64 0.11 6.59 -9.72
C ALA A 64 0.10 7.93 -8.98
N LEU A 65 -1.08 8.36 -8.51
CA LEU A 65 -1.26 9.64 -7.81
C LEU A 65 -0.50 9.69 -6.50
N ALA A 66 -0.45 8.58 -5.74
CA ALA A 66 0.28 8.52 -4.49
C ALA A 66 1.78 8.79 -4.66
N ARG A 67 2.38 8.28 -5.74
CA ARG A 67 3.78 8.55 -6.07
C ARG A 67 3.98 9.97 -6.58
N MET A 68 3.08 10.48 -7.41
CA MET A 68 3.18 11.82 -7.99
C MET A 68 3.00 12.92 -6.93
N LEU A 69 2.10 12.72 -5.98
CA LEU A 69 1.69 13.72 -4.99
C LEU A 69 2.25 13.46 -3.59
N GLY A 70 2.83 12.29 -3.36
CA GLY A 70 3.38 11.88 -2.06
C GLY A 70 2.29 11.73 -0.99
N THR A 71 1.14 11.14 -1.33
CA THR A 71 0.02 10.98 -0.39
C THR A 71 0.13 9.74 0.50
N PHE A 72 0.66 8.64 -0.05
CA PHE A 72 0.81 7.35 0.62
C PHE A 72 2.16 6.72 0.28
N HIS A 73 2.67 5.90 1.20
CA HIS A 73 3.83 5.05 0.94
C HIS A 73 3.41 3.79 0.17
N ASP A 74 4.29 3.24 -0.68
CA ASP A 74 3.99 2.08 -1.52
C ASP A 74 3.45 0.87 -0.73
N GLU A 75 3.97 0.65 0.48
CA GLU A 75 3.51 -0.42 1.38
C GLU A 75 2.12 -0.21 1.97
N GLU A 76 1.64 1.02 2.04
CA GLU A 76 0.30 1.34 2.54
C GLU A 76 -0.74 1.11 1.44
N LEU A 77 -0.36 1.18 0.16
CA LEU A 77 -1.28 1.16 -0.98
C LEU A 77 -2.23 -0.03 -1.01
N PRO A 78 -1.81 -1.28 -0.74
CA PRO A 78 -2.75 -2.41 -0.72
C PRO A 78 -3.87 -2.21 0.33
N ALA A 79 -3.49 -1.82 1.55
CA ALA A 79 -4.42 -1.60 2.64
C ALA A 79 -5.31 -0.36 2.42
N VAL A 80 -4.71 0.73 1.91
CA VAL A 80 -5.39 1.99 1.58
C VAL A 80 -6.38 1.78 0.45
N ASN A 81 -6.00 1.12 -0.64
CA ASN A 81 -6.90 0.89 -1.77
C ASN A 81 -8.13 0.09 -1.33
N ASN A 82 -7.92 -0.99 -0.57
CA ASN A 82 -9.04 -1.80 -0.10
C ASN A 82 -9.91 -1.06 0.93
N GLY A 83 -9.29 -0.32 1.86
CA GLY A 83 -10.00 0.46 2.87
C GLY A 83 -10.74 1.67 2.30
N ALA A 84 -10.17 2.33 1.29
CA ALA A 84 -10.77 3.50 0.67
C ALA A 84 -11.96 3.17 -0.23
N GLN A 85 -11.95 1.98 -0.86
CA GLN A 85 -13.03 1.52 -1.75
C GLN A 85 -14.33 1.22 -1.01
N VAL A 86 -14.29 0.99 0.31
CA VAL A 86 -15.45 0.54 1.11
C VAL A 86 -16.69 1.41 0.89
N ILE A 87 -16.58 2.73 1.04
CA ILE A 87 -17.74 3.64 0.93
C ILE A 87 -18.08 3.92 -0.54
N PRO A 88 -17.14 4.36 -1.39
CA PRO A 88 -17.46 4.72 -2.77
C PRO A 88 -17.89 3.50 -3.59
N GLY A 89 -17.28 2.33 -3.39
CA GLY A 89 -17.65 1.10 -4.09
C GLY A 89 -19.05 0.61 -3.72
N ALA A 90 -19.47 0.80 -2.47
CA ALA A 90 -20.86 0.54 -2.09
C ALA A 90 -21.80 1.48 -2.85
N ILE A 91 -21.49 2.78 -2.92
CA ILE A 91 -22.27 3.77 -3.68
C ILE A 91 -22.34 3.38 -5.17
N GLU A 92 -21.20 3.08 -5.80
CA GLU A 92 -21.14 2.64 -7.20
C GLU A 92 -22.03 1.42 -7.45
N SER A 93 -21.94 0.40 -6.60
CA SER A 93 -22.74 -0.82 -6.77
C SER A 93 -24.24 -0.53 -6.72
N LEU A 94 -24.70 0.42 -5.90
CA LEU A 94 -26.12 0.78 -5.83
C LEU A 94 -26.62 1.39 -7.14
N PHE A 95 -25.80 2.19 -7.82
CA PHE A 95 -26.16 2.83 -9.08
C PHE A 95 -26.09 1.85 -10.27
N PHE A 96 -25.11 0.96 -10.30
CA PHE A 96 -24.88 0.08 -11.45
C PHE A 96 -25.60 -1.28 -11.39
N MET A 97 -25.96 -1.76 -10.20
CA MET A 97 -26.64 -3.07 -10.06
C MET A 97 -28.07 -3.09 -10.61
N GLN A 98 -28.69 -1.92 -10.83
CA GLN A 98 -30.06 -1.82 -11.38
C GLN A 98 -30.13 -1.91 -12.91
N MET A 99 -28.98 -1.96 -13.60
CA MET A 99 -28.97 -1.81 -15.06
C MET A 99 -29.15 -3.11 -15.85
N VAL A 100 -28.95 -4.30 -15.25
CA VAL A 100 -28.98 -5.58 -16.00
C VAL A 100 -29.50 -6.74 -15.13
N ASP A 101 -30.33 -7.59 -15.74
CA ASP A 101 -30.81 -8.84 -15.16
C ASP A 101 -29.73 -9.94 -15.29
N VAL A 102 -29.08 -10.27 -14.18
CA VAL A 102 -28.03 -11.30 -14.11
C VAL A 102 -28.56 -12.54 -13.41
N ASP A 103 -28.27 -13.71 -13.97
CA ASP A 103 -28.58 -14.98 -13.33
C ASP A 103 -28.04 -15.03 -11.88
N ILE A 104 -28.95 -15.26 -10.94
CA ILE A 104 -28.67 -15.15 -9.50
C ILE A 104 -27.62 -16.18 -9.07
N THR A 105 -27.68 -17.40 -9.58
CA THR A 105 -26.72 -18.45 -9.22
C THR A 105 -25.32 -18.08 -9.68
N THR A 106 -25.19 -17.56 -10.90
CA THR A 106 -23.94 -17.02 -11.45
C THR A 106 -23.41 -15.89 -10.56
N LEU A 107 -24.24 -14.87 -10.31
CA LEU A 107 -23.86 -13.70 -9.51
C LEU A 107 -23.39 -14.10 -8.10
N LEU A 108 -24.21 -14.84 -7.36
CA LEU A 108 -23.90 -15.24 -5.98
C LEU A 108 -22.65 -16.10 -5.89
N THR A 109 -22.45 -17.02 -6.83
CA THR A 109 -21.28 -17.90 -6.83
C THR A 109 -20.00 -17.10 -7.11
N LEU A 110 -20.00 -16.23 -8.11
CA LEU A 110 -18.83 -15.43 -8.46
C LEU A 110 -18.49 -14.40 -7.37
N VAL A 111 -19.51 -13.77 -6.76
CA VAL A 111 -19.34 -12.86 -5.61
C VAL A 111 -18.78 -13.61 -4.40
N ALA A 112 -19.32 -14.80 -4.09
CA ALA A 112 -18.82 -15.63 -2.99
C ALA A 112 -17.34 -16.03 -3.20
N GLY A 113 -16.97 -16.44 -4.42
CA GLY A 113 -15.58 -16.71 -4.79
C GLY A 113 -14.69 -15.49 -4.53
N THR A 114 -15.10 -14.31 -5.03
CA THR A 114 -14.35 -13.06 -4.84
C THR A 114 -14.17 -12.70 -3.37
N CYS A 115 -15.23 -12.82 -2.56
CA CYS A 115 -15.19 -12.56 -1.13
C CYS A 115 -14.24 -13.53 -0.40
N ALA A 116 -14.32 -14.84 -0.70
CA ALA A 116 -13.40 -15.83 -0.14
C ALA A 116 -11.94 -15.50 -0.50
N GLY A 117 -11.70 -15.14 -1.76
CA GLY A 117 -10.43 -14.65 -2.26
C GLY A 117 -9.92 -13.44 -1.48
N GLY A 118 -10.76 -12.41 -1.32
CA GLY A 118 -10.39 -11.19 -0.62
C GLY A 118 -10.10 -11.39 0.87
N VAL A 119 -10.82 -12.30 1.54
CA VAL A 119 -10.52 -12.67 2.94
C VAL A 119 -9.16 -13.37 3.02
N LEU A 120 -8.91 -14.36 2.15
CA LEU A 120 -7.63 -15.06 2.08
C LEU A 120 -6.47 -14.09 1.76
N GLY A 121 -6.65 -13.23 0.75
CA GLY A 121 -5.70 -12.21 0.37
C GLY A 121 -5.45 -11.20 1.48
N GLY A 122 -6.50 -10.72 2.15
CA GLY A 122 -6.41 -9.81 3.29
C GLY A 122 -5.67 -10.42 4.49
N PHE A 123 -5.69 -11.75 4.64
CA PHE A 123 -4.87 -12.45 5.63
C PHE A 123 -3.42 -12.59 5.17
N LEU A 124 -3.17 -12.93 3.91
CA LEU A 124 -1.83 -13.25 3.40
C LEU A 124 -0.99 -12.01 3.07
N VAL A 125 -1.57 -11.03 2.39
CA VAL A 125 -0.88 -9.84 1.84
C VAL A 125 -0.11 -9.05 2.91
N PRO A 126 -0.68 -8.75 4.11
CA PRO A 126 0.06 -8.04 5.16
C PRO A 126 1.33 -8.75 5.65
N ARG A 127 1.46 -10.07 5.40
CA ARG A 127 2.62 -10.86 5.82
C ARG A 127 3.73 -10.90 4.78
N LEU A 128 3.46 -10.43 3.57
CA LEU A 128 4.43 -10.47 2.49
C LEU A 128 5.44 -9.32 2.62
N PRO A 129 6.73 -9.57 2.34
CA PRO A 129 7.71 -8.50 2.36
C PRO A 129 7.46 -7.51 1.21
N ARG A 130 7.84 -6.25 1.42
CA ARG A 130 7.57 -5.13 0.50
C ARG A 130 8.03 -5.42 -0.93
N GLN A 131 9.19 -6.06 -1.10
CA GLN A 131 9.71 -6.40 -2.43
C GLN A 131 8.85 -7.46 -3.14
N THR A 132 8.33 -8.45 -2.41
CA THR A 132 7.43 -9.46 -2.96
C THR A 132 6.11 -8.83 -3.38
N LEU A 133 5.56 -7.92 -2.57
CA LEU A 133 4.34 -7.19 -2.95
C LEU A 133 4.53 -6.38 -4.24
N ARG A 134 5.63 -5.61 -4.35
CA ARG A 134 5.94 -4.86 -5.59
C ARG A 134 6.08 -5.79 -6.78
N LEU A 135 6.77 -6.92 -6.64
CA LEU A 135 6.94 -7.88 -7.74
C LEU A 135 5.60 -8.48 -8.16
N ILE A 136 4.75 -8.88 -7.22
CA ILE A 136 3.39 -9.37 -7.49
C ILE A 136 2.61 -8.30 -8.26
N MET A 137 2.59 -7.05 -7.79
CA MET A 137 1.89 -5.96 -8.46
C MET A 137 2.43 -5.69 -9.88
N VAL A 138 3.77 -5.74 -10.08
CA VAL A 138 4.38 -5.59 -11.41
C VAL A 138 3.94 -6.70 -12.35
N VAL A 139 4.03 -7.96 -11.92
CA VAL A 139 3.62 -9.12 -12.71
C VAL A 139 2.14 -9.02 -13.06
N CYS A 140 1.28 -8.75 -12.07
CA CYS A 140 -0.16 -8.65 -12.28
C CYS A 140 -0.54 -7.47 -13.17
N PHE A 141 -0.01 -6.26 -12.95
CA PHE A 141 -0.30 -5.13 -13.85
C PHE A 141 0.22 -5.36 -15.26
N THR A 142 1.34 -6.07 -15.43
CA THR A 142 1.84 -6.47 -16.75
C THR A 142 0.86 -7.43 -17.41
N LEU A 143 0.43 -8.50 -16.71
CA LEU A 143 -0.54 -9.46 -17.23
C LEU A 143 -1.86 -8.78 -17.60
N VAL A 144 -2.37 -7.90 -16.73
CA VAL A 144 -3.60 -7.13 -17.00
C VAL A 144 -3.43 -6.21 -18.21
N ALA A 145 -2.31 -5.48 -18.33
CA ALA A 145 -2.05 -4.64 -19.49
C ALA A 145 -1.97 -5.46 -20.79
N LEU A 146 -1.33 -6.63 -20.76
CA LEU A 146 -1.27 -7.54 -21.90
C LEU A 146 -2.64 -8.12 -22.27
N LEU A 147 -3.48 -8.47 -21.29
CA LEU A 147 -4.84 -8.92 -21.52
C LEU A 147 -5.69 -7.82 -22.18
N LEU A 148 -5.59 -6.58 -21.70
CA LEU A 148 -6.32 -5.45 -22.29
C LEU A 148 -5.83 -5.14 -23.72
N LEU A 149 -4.53 -5.14 -23.97
CA LEU A 149 -3.97 -4.97 -25.31
C LEU A 149 -4.37 -6.11 -26.25
N GLY A 150 -4.37 -7.35 -25.75
CA GLY A 150 -4.83 -8.51 -26.50
C GLY A 150 -6.30 -8.40 -26.89
N SER A 151 -7.14 -7.85 -26.01
CA SER A 151 -8.53 -7.54 -26.32
C SER A 151 -8.66 -6.47 -27.40
N GLU A 152 -7.93 -5.35 -27.30
CA GLU A 152 -7.98 -4.27 -28.30
C GLU A 152 -7.46 -4.70 -29.68
N TRP A 153 -6.47 -5.61 -29.73
CA TRP A 153 -5.95 -6.18 -30.97
C TRP A 153 -6.71 -7.40 -31.48
N GLN A 154 -7.85 -7.74 -30.88
CA GLN A 154 -8.67 -8.90 -31.25
C GLN A 154 -7.92 -10.25 -31.18
N LEU A 155 -6.85 -10.31 -30.37
CA LEU A 155 -6.09 -11.54 -30.10
C LEU A 155 -6.78 -12.44 -29.08
N LEU A 156 -7.64 -11.86 -28.24
CA LEU A 156 -8.46 -12.57 -27.27
C LEU A 156 -9.93 -12.52 -27.71
N PRO A 157 -10.76 -13.51 -27.34
CA PRO A 157 -12.20 -13.46 -27.59
C PRO A 157 -12.78 -12.23 -26.88
N VAL A 158 -13.17 -11.22 -27.66
CA VAL A 158 -13.78 -9.98 -27.17
C VAL A 158 -15.29 -10.18 -27.21
N GLY A 159 -15.86 -10.50 -26.05
CA GLY A 159 -17.28 -10.72 -25.93
C GLY A 159 -17.64 -12.20 -26.03
N GLY A 160 -18.38 -12.64 -25.02
CA GLY A 160 -19.11 -13.88 -25.08
C GLY A 160 -20.61 -13.63 -25.06
N ASP A 161 -21.36 -14.68 -25.33
CA ASP A 161 -22.82 -14.62 -25.39
C ASP A 161 -23.47 -15.24 -24.14
N LEU A 162 -22.67 -15.79 -23.23
CA LEU A 162 -23.22 -16.44 -22.03
C LEU A 162 -23.74 -15.39 -21.05
N MET A 163 -25.04 -15.48 -20.81
CA MET A 163 -25.74 -14.69 -19.80
C MET A 163 -25.76 -15.38 -18.42
N ALA A 164 -25.42 -16.66 -18.36
CA ALA A 164 -25.33 -17.46 -17.14
C ALA A 164 -24.23 -18.50 -17.24
N LEU A 165 -23.60 -18.82 -16.11
CA LEU A 165 -22.63 -19.90 -15.97
C LEU A 165 -23.28 -21.10 -15.28
N GLN A 166 -23.04 -22.30 -15.81
CA GLN A 166 -23.53 -23.55 -15.25
C GLN A 166 -22.44 -24.62 -15.26
N GLY A 167 -22.62 -25.65 -14.41
CA GLY A 167 -21.74 -26.81 -14.33
C GLY A 167 -20.26 -26.43 -14.15
N ALA A 168 -19.39 -27.03 -14.95
CA ALA A 168 -17.93 -26.83 -14.85
C ALA A 168 -17.50 -25.36 -15.05
N ARG A 169 -18.18 -24.59 -15.90
CA ARG A 169 -17.83 -23.17 -16.13
C ARG A 169 -18.15 -22.30 -14.92
N LEU A 170 -19.22 -22.60 -14.18
CA LEU A 170 -19.56 -21.93 -12.92
C LEU A 170 -18.49 -22.21 -11.85
N THR A 171 -18.06 -23.47 -11.73
CA THR A 171 -16.98 -23.87 -10.81
C THR A 171 -15.65 -23.21 -11.19
N ALA A 172 -15.29 -23.21 -12.47
CA ALA A 172 -14.10 -22.51 -12.94
C ALA A 172 -14.17 -21.00 -12.65
N GLY A 173 -15.35 -20.40 -12.88
CA GLY A 173 -15.64 -19.02 -12.52
C GLY A 173 -15.44 -18.73 -11.04
N PHE A 174 -15.95 -19.58 -10.15
CA PHE A 174 -15.73 -19.43 -8.70
C PHE A 174 -14.23 -19.33 -8.34
N PHE A 175 -13.41 -20.26 -8.83
CA PHE A 175 -11.98 -20.27 -8.52
C PHE A 175 -11.22 -19.13 -9.19
N ALA A 176 -11.59 -18.74 -10.41
CA ALA A 176 -11.03 -17.58 -11.08
C ALA A 176 -11.33 -16.29 -10.29
N MET A 177 -12.58 -16.11 -9.84
CA MET A 177 -12.98 -14.98 -9.01
C MET A 177 -12.31 -14.99 -7.64
N MET A 178 -12.11 -16.17 -7.05
CA MET A 178 -11.35 -16.31 -5.81
C MET A 178 -9.89 -15.86 -5.96
N LEU A 179 -9.25 -16.19 -7.09
CA LEU A 179 -7.92 -15.68 -7.40
C LEU A 179 -7.94 -14.16 -7.60
N CYS A 180 -8.89 -13.62 -8.37
CA CYS A 180 -9.04 -12.18 -8.57
C CYS A 180 -9.24 -11.44 -7.24
N GLY A 181 -10.08 -11.96 -6.33
CA GLY A 181 -10.28 -11.41 -5.00
C GLY A 181 -9.00 -11.38 -4.17
N ALA A 182 -8.22 -12.48 -4.17
CA ALA A 182 -6.96 -12.55 -3.43
C ALA A 182 -5.90 -11.57 -3.96
N LEU A 183 -5.81 -11.43 -5.29
CA LEU A 183 -4.91 -10.46 -5.94
C LEU A 183 -5.36 -9.01 -5.70
N THR A 184 -6.66 -8.77 -5.55
CA THR A 184 -7.18 -7.43 -5.25
C THR A 184 -6.74 -6.94 -3.88
N SER A 185 -6.59 -7.86 -2.91
CA SER A 185 -5.99 -7.54 -1.60
C SER A 185 -4.55 -7.02 -1.73
N ALA A 186 -3.80 -7.40 -2.79
CA ALA A 186 -2.44 -6.92 -3.03
C ALA A 186 -2.39 -5.52 -3.67
N GLY A 187 -3.53 -4.86 -3.88
CA GLY A 187 -3.60 -3.50 -4.44
C GLY A 187 -3.74 -3.46 -5.96
N ILE A 188 -4.15 -4.57 -6.60
CA ILE A 188 -4.48 -4.64 -8.02
C ILE A 188 -5.99 -4.45 -8.20
N GLY A 189 -6.43 -3.59 -9.11
CA GLY A 189 -7.86 -3.33 -9.32
C GLY A 189 -8.63 -4.56 -9.82
N LEU A 190 -9.82 -4.79 -9.27
CA LEU A 190 -10.67 -5.93 -9.62
C LEU A 190 -11.18 -5.85 -11.07
N PHE A 191 -11.36 -4.64 -11.59
CA PHE A 191 -12.07 -4.37 -12.84
C PHE A 191 -11.52 -5.18 -14.02
N ALA A 192 -10.28 -4.90 -14.44
CA ALA A 192 -9.69 -5.54 -15.61
C ALA A 192 -9.38 -7.03 -15.40
N MET A 193 -9.09 -7.47 -14.16
CA MET A 193 -8.84 -8.87 -13.85
C MET A 193 -10.09 -9.72 -14.02
N VAL A 194 -11.20 -9.28 -13.43
CA VAL A 194 -12.48 -9.99 -13.53
C VAL A 194 -13.01 -9.95 -14.96
N GLN A 195 -12.90 -8.80 -15.64
CA GLN A 195 -13.26 -8.71 -17.06
C GLN A 195 -12.52 -9.76 -17.90
N GLY A 196 -11.20 -9.85 -17.76
CA GLY A 196 -10.40 -10.87 -18.46
C GLY A 196 -10.81 -12.31 -18.09
N ALA A 197 -10.98 -12.59 -16.79
CA ALA A 197 -11.38 -13.92 -16.32
C ALA A 197 -12.75 -14.35 -16.85
N LEU A 198 -13.73 -13.46 -16.84
CA LEU A 198 -15.09 -13.74 -17.30
C LEU A 198 -15.17 -13.86 -18.83
N PHE A 199 -14.39 -13.07 -19.58
CA PHE A 199 -14.34 -13.19 -21.04
C PHE A 199 -13.67 -14.49 -21.48
N LEU A 200 -12.65 -14.97 -20.76
CA LEU A 200 -12.08 -16.31 -20.99
C LEU A 200 -13.08 -17.44 -20.73
N LEU A 201 -14.09 -17.19 -19.90
CA LEU A 201 -15.21 -18.10 -19.66
C LEU A 201 -16.39 -17.87 -20.61
N ASN A 202 -16.22 -17.00 -21.61
CA ASN A 202 -17.21 -16.63 -22.62
C ASN A 202 -18.47 -15.94 -22.04
N VAL A 203 -18.33 -15.22 -20.92
CA VAL A 203 -19.40 -14.44 -20.31
C VAL A 203 -19.58 -13.11 -21.05
N SER A 204 -20.83 -12.70 -21.25
CA SER A 204 -21.16 -11.43 -21.88
C SER A 204 -20.69 -10.22 -21.05
N PRO A 205 -20.19 -9.15 -21.69
CA PRO A 205 -19.91 -7.88 -21.02
C PRO A 205 -21.10 -7.33 -20.22
N LEU A 206 -22.33 -7.58 -20.68
CA LEU A 206 -23.56 -7.17 -20.00
C LEU A 206 -23.70 -7.80 -18.61
N VAL A 207 -23.19 -9.02 -18.44
CA VAL A 207 -23.19 -9.74 -17.15
C VAL A 207 -21.92 -9.45 -16.36
N ALA A 208 -20.78 -9.35 -17.04
CA ALA A 208 -19.49 -9.13 -16.38
C ALA A 208 -19.47 -7.84 -15.56
N PHE A 209 -19.97 -6.73 -16.11
CA PHE A 209 -19.90 -5.43 -15.45
C PHE A 209 -20.71 -5.35 -14.14
N PRO A 210 -22.00 -5.75 -14.08
CA PRO A 210 -22.72 -5.84 -12.82
C PRO A 210 -22.04 -6.78 -11.82
N VAL A 211 -21.57 -7.96 -12.26
CA VAL A 211 -20.86 -8.90 -11.39
C VAL A 211 -19.62 -8.25 -10.76
N MET A 212 -18.85 -7.49 -11.54
CA MET A 212 -17.66 -6.77 -11.06
C MET A 212 -18.00 -5.75 -9.97
N MET A 213 -19.07 -4.96 -10.17
CA MET A 213 -19.52 -3.95 -9.21
C MET A 213 -20.02 -4.58 -7.91
N VAL A 214 -20.85 -5.62 -7.98
CA VAL A 214 -21.36 -6.34 -6.79
C VAL A 214 -20.22 -7.06 -6.06
N ALA A 215 -19.32 -7.72 -6.80
CA ALA A 215 -18.21 -8.45 -6.22
C ALA A 215 -17.24 -7.51 -5.49
N GLY A 216 -16.89 -6.37 -6.08
CA GLY A 216 -16.08 -5.34 -5.43
C GLY A 216 -16.74 -4.80 -4.16
N ALA A 217 -17.99 -4.33 -4.25
CA ALA A 217 -18.69 -3.77 -3.09
C ALA A 217 -18.89 -4.77 -1.94
N SER A 218 -18.97 -6.07 -2.24
CA SER A 218 -19.06 -7.13 -1.22
C SER A 218 -17.70 -7.52 -0.63
N GLN A 219 -16.67 -7.64 -1.47
CA GLN A 219 -15.34 -8.11 -1.07
C GLN A 219 -14.53 -7.05 -0.30
N GLN A 220 -14.67 -5.78 -0.67
CA GLN A 220 -13.83 -4.70 -0.13
C GLN A 220 -14.04 -4.46 1.37
N PRO A 221 -15.27 -4.40 1.92
CA PRO A 221 -15.48 -4.32 3.37
C PRO A 221 -14.82 -5.47 4.14
N LEU A 222 -14.93 -6.71 3.63
CA LEU A 222 -14.34 -7.90 4.26
C LEU A 222 -12.81 -7.82 4.29
N THR A 223 -12.22 -7.42 3.16
CA THR A 223 -10.77 -7.32 3.02
C THR A 223 -10.21 -6.17 3.84
N ALA A 224 -10.89 -5.02 3.83
CA ALA A 224 -10.57 -3.88 4.68
C ALA A 224 -10.60 -4.25 6.16
N LEU A 225 -11.57 -5.06 6.62
CA LEU A 225 -11.60 -5.56 8.00
C LEU A 225 -10.38 -6.43 8.35
N MET A 226 -9.90 -7.27 7.42
CA MET A 226 -8.67 -8.06 7.62
C MET A 226 -7.43 -7.17 7.76
N PHE A 227 -7.28 -6.16 6.91
CA PHE A 227 -6.20 -5.16 7.03
C PHE A 227 -6.33 -4.31 8.29
N LEU A 228 -7.57 -3.99 8.68
CA LEU A 228 -7.87 -3.20 9.87
C LEU A 228 -7.44 -3.92 11.14
N GLN A 229 -7.72 -5.22 11.25
CA GLN A 229 -7.29 -6.04 12.39
C GLN A 229 -5.76 -6.03 12.56
N ARG A 230 -5.01 -5.95 11.45
CA ARG A 230 -3.54 -5.87 11.44
C ARG A 230 -2.97 -4.47 11.71
N GLY A 231 -3.81 -3.44 11.74
CA GLY A 231 -3.36 -2.06 11.93
C GLY A 231 -2.59 -1.48 10.74
N CYS A 232 -2.74 -2.07 9.55
CA CYS A 232 -2.00 -1.66 8.35
C CYS A 232 -2.62 -0.47 7.61
N ILE A 233 -3.85 -0.07 7.97
CA ILE A 233 -4.56 1.02 7.29
C ILE A 233 -4.24 2.35 7.97
N PRO A 234 -3.64 3.34 7.28
CA PRO A 234 -3.55 4.71 7.77
C PRO A 234 -4.93 5.37 7.73
N LEU A 235 -5.74 5.09 8.76
CA LEU A 235 -7.19 5.34 8.78
C LEU A 235 -7.58 6.77 8.45
N LYS A 236 -6.89 7.76 9.03
CA LYS A 236 -7.23 9.18 8.83
C LYS A 236 -7.06 9.61 7.36
N LYS A 237 -5.91 9.28 6.76
CA LYS A 237 -5.61 9.57 5.35
C LYS A 237 -6.58 8.81 4.44
N THR A 238 -6.82 7.52 4.73
CA THR A 238 -7.70 6.62 3.96
C THR A 238 -9.14 7.13 3.95
N LEU A 239 -9.68 7.55 5.09
CA LEU A 239 -11.06 8.05 5.18
C LEU A 239 -11.23 9.40 4.47
N ILE A 240 -10.25 10.32 4.54
CA ILE A 240 -10.30 11.58 3.77
C ILE A 240 -10.32 11.28 2.26
N PHE A 241 -9.44 10.38 1.82
CA PHE A 241 -9.36 9.95 0.42
C PHE A 241 -10.68 9.28 -0.03
N SER A 242 -11.23 8.38 0.78
CA SER A 242 -12.50 7.68 0.53
C SER A 242 -13.71 8.62 0.45
N LEU A 243 -13.83 9.58 1.36
CA LEU A 243 -14.91 10.55 1.36
C LEU A 243 -14.86 11.48 0.14
N ALA A 244 -13.67 11.91 -0.28
CA ALA A 244 -13.51 12.63 -1.54
C ALA A 244 -13.88 11.76 -2.75
N GLY A 245 -13.56 10.47 -2.66
CA GLY A 245 -13.95 9.47 -3.65
C GLY A 245 -15.47 9.38 -3.86
N CYS A 246 -16.25 9.43 -2.78
CA CYS A 246 -17.71 9.44 -2.86
C CYS A 246 -18.24 10.61 -3.71
N VAL A 247 -17.62 11.80 -3.58
CA VAL A 247 -17.96 12.96 -4.43
C VAL A 247 -17.60 12.68 -5.88
N GLY A 248 -16.43 12.08 -6.13
CA GLY A 248 -16.01 11.66 -7.47
C GLY A 248 -17.01 10.72 -8.14
N VAL A 249 -17.48 9.69 -7.42
CA VAL A 249 -18.51 8.76 -7.89
C VAL A 249 -19.79 9.50 -8.24
N LEU A 250 -20.34 10.29 -7.30
CA LEU A 250 -21.63 10.98 -7.48
C LEU A 250 -21.62 11.99 -8.64
N VAL A 251 -20.49 12.66 -8.88
CA VAL A 251 -20.32 13.57 -10.02
C VAL A 251 -20.23 12.80 -11.34
N THR A 252 -19.63 11.62 -11.32
CA THR A 252 -19.33 10.85 -12.53
C THR A 252 -20.50 9.98 -13.00
N VAL A 253 -21.29 9.42 -12.08
CA VAL A 253 -22.42 8.52 -12.41
C VAL A 253 -23.35 9.09 -13.51
N PRO A 254 -23.78 10.38 -13.47
CA PRO A 254 -24.62 10.94 -14.54
C PRO A 254 -23.93 11.06 -15.91
N LEU A 255 -22.59 11.03 -15.95
CA LEU A 255 -21.76 11.27 -17.13
C LEU A 255 -21.30 9.97 -17.82
N VAL A 256 -21.46 8.82 -17.17
CA VAL A 256 -20.94 7.52 -17.67
C VAL A 256 -21.47 7.16 -19.05
N HIS A 257 -22.71 7.54 -19.38
CA HIS A 257 -23.32 7.25 -20.68
C HIS A 257 -22.78 8.11 -21.84
N VAL A 258 -22.00 9.17 -21.55
CA VAL A 258 -21.56 10.16 -22.55
C VAL A 258 -20.14 9.87 -23.07
N LEU A 259 -19.41 8.94 -22.45
CA LEU A 259 -18.00 8.69 -22.76
C LEU A 259 -17.81 7.45 -23.65
N SER A 260 -16.97 7.59 -24.68
CA SER A 260 -16.55 6.50 -25.57
C SER A 260 -15.67 5.48 -24.83
N SER A 261 -16.01 4.18 -24.91
CA SER A 261 -15.26 3.11 -24.22
C SER A 261 -13.80 2.99 -24.66
N ARG A 262 -13.49 3.32 -25.92
CA ARG A 262 -12.12 3.21 -26.47
C ARG A 262 -11.12 4.13 -25.79
N THR A 263 -11.51 5.38 -25.51
CA THR A 263 -10.62 6.36 -24.87
C THR A 263 -10.31 5.96 -23.43
N LEU A 264 -11.30 5.40 -22.72
CA LEU A 264 -11.16 4.95 -21.34
C LEU A 264 -10.26 3.72 -21.24
N HIS A 265 -10.39 2.75 -22.16
CA HIS A 265 -9.47 1.61 -22.23
C HIS A 265 -8.03 2.03 -22.54
N LEU A 266 -7.82 2.98 -23.47
CA LEU A 266 -6.48 3.48 -23.77
C LEU A 266 -5.85 4.18 -22.56
N LEU A 267 -6.64 5.00 -21.85
CA LEU A 267 -6.23 5.65 -20.61
C LEU A 267 -5.85 4.61 -19.54
N LEU A 268 -6.65 3.55 -19.38
CA LEU A 268 -6.37 2.45 -18.46
C LEU A 268 -5.04 1.76 -18.77
N VAL A 269 -4.81 1.39 -20.03
CA VAL A 269 -3.54 0.78 -20.45
C VAL A 269 -2.36 1.71 -20.13
N LEU A 270 -2.49 3.02 -20.40
CA LEU A 270 -1.44 3.99 -20.09
C LEU A 270 -1.13 4.07 -18.59
N VAL A 271 -2.16 4.11 -17.74
CA VAL A 271 -2.00 4.12 -16.28
C VAL A 271 -1.34 2.83 -15.78
N LEU A 272 -1.72 1.67 -16.32
CA LEU A 272 -1.11 0.39 -15.96
C LEU A 272 0.36 0.32 -16.38
N VAL A 273 0.70 0.74 -17.60
CA VAL A 273 2.09 0.80 -18.08
C VAL A 273 2.92 1.73 -17.21
N TYR A 274 2.39 2.91 -16.85
CA TYR A 274 3.04 3.82 -15.91
C TYR A 274 3.32 3.11 -14.57
N ASN A 275 2.34 2.42 -14.01
CA ASN A 275 2.48 1.71 -12.73
C ASN A 275 3.50 0.59 -12.79
N VAL A 276 3.51 -0.22 -13.87
CA VAL A 276 4.53 -1.26 -14.10
C VAL A 276 5.91 -0.64 -14.06
N VAL A 277 6.15 0.43 -14.84
CA VAL A 277 7.45 1.10 -14.89
C VAL A 277 7.82 1.70 -13.53
N ALA A 278 6.88 2.35 -12.84
CA ALA A 278 7.11 3.01 -11.57
C ALA A 278 7.44 2.01 -10.44
N LEU A 279 6.67 0.93 -10.32
CA LEU A 279 6.86 -0.11 -9.30
C LEU A 279 8.09 -0.96 -9.60
N PHE A 280 8.37 -1.26 -10.86
CA PHE A 280 9.57 -2.00 -11.25
C PHE A 280 10.84 -1.22 -10.90
N ARG A 281 10.88 0.10 -11.20
CA ARG A 281 11.99 0.97 -10.77
C ARG A 281 12.13 0.97 -9.25
N ALA A 282 11.03 1.11 -8.51
CA ALA A 282 11.05 1.09 -7.05
C ALA A 282 11.57 -0.24 -6.48
N TRP A 283 11.23 -1.35 -7.12
CA TRP A 283 11.69 -2.68 -6.73
C TRP A 283 13.18 -2.89 -7.03
N GLN A 284 13.65 -2.44 -8.20
CA GLN A 284 15.08 -2.50 -8.56
C GLN A 284 15.94 -1.69 -7.60
N SER A 285 15.58 -0.43 -7.31
CA SER A 285 16.33 0.42 -6.39
C SER A 285 16.45 -0.19 -4.99
N ALA A 286 15.41 -0.88 -4.51
CA ALA A 286 15.42 -1.53 -3.20
C ALA A 286 16.27 -2.81 -3.16
N ARG A 287 16.36 -3.57 -4.28
CA ARG A 287 17.25 -4.73 -4.40
C ARG A 287 18.71 -4.33 -4.52
N GLU A 288 18.99 -3.27 -5.29
CA GLU A 288 20.34 -2.80 -5.54
C GLU A 288 21.01 -2.29 -4.25
N GLY A 289 20.28 -1.57 -3.39
CA GLY A 289 20.76 -1.17 -2.06
C GLY A 289 21.14 -2.35 -1.15
N ALA A 290 20.36 -3.42 -1.17
CA ALA A 290 20.63 -4.63 -0.38
C ALA A 290 21.77 -5.50 -0.95
N SER A 291 21.99 -5.46 -2.27
CA SER A 291 23.12 -6.17 -2.90
C SER A 291 24.45 -5.42 -2.77
N PHE A 292 24.41 -4.10 -2.59
CA PHE A 292 25.59 -3.27 -2.36
C PHE A 292 26.15 -3.46 -0.95
N THR A 293 25.29 -3.54 0.08
CA THR A 293 25.73 -3.87 1.45
C THR A 293 26.32 -5.28 1.55
N ALA A 294 25.87 -6.23 0.72
CA ALA A 294 26.40 -7.58 0.66
C ALA A 294 27.70 -7.72 -0.17
N ARG A 295 28.11 -6.70 -0.92
CA ARG A 295 29.30 -6.73 -1.82
C ARG A 295 30.49 -5.91 -1.32
N VAL A 296 30.48 -5.42 -0.08
CA VAL A 296 31.67 -4.79 0.51
C VAL A 296 32.80 -5.84 0.53
N PRO A 297 33.86 -5.69 -0.28
CA PRO A 297 34.98 -6.62 -0.23
C PRO A 297 35.72 -6.39 1.09
N ALA A 298 36.15 -7.46 1.75
CA ALA A 298 37.09 -7.36 2.87
C ALA A 298 38.32 -6.51 2.43
N PRO A 299 38.86 -5.65 3.31
CA PRO A 299 39.93 -4.75 2.92
C PRO A 299 41.19 -5.56 2.62
N GLY A 300 41.57 -5.62 1.33
CA GLY A 300 42.85 -6.19 0.92
C GLY A 300 42.87 -7.00 -0.37
N ASN A 301 42.37 -6.48 -1.49
CA ASN A 301 42.83 -6.99 -2.79
C ASN A 301 42.81 -5.91 -3.88
N GLN A 302 43.93 -5.20 -4.03
CA GLN A 302 44.23 -4.43 -5.23
C GLN A 302 44.81 -5.40 -6.26
N GLY A 303 44.08 -5.65 -7.34
CA GLY A 303 44.51 -6.65 -8.32
C GLY A 303 43.68 -6.67 -9.60
N ASN A 304 44.04 -5.76 -10.51
CA ASN A 304 43.96 -5.84 -11.96
C ASN A 304 42.59 -5.71 -12.69
N SER A 305 42.63 -4.80 -13.66
CA SER A 305 41.60 -4.42 -14.62
C SER A 305 41.15 -5.56 -15.54
N MET A 306 39.84 -5.70 -15.71
CA MET A 306 39.27 -6.03 -17.02
C MET A 306 38.13 -5.07 -17.33
N ASP A 307 38.31 -4.40 -18.46
CA ASP A 307 37.41 -3.47 -19.14
C ASP A 307 36.16 -4.25 -19.60
N GLU A 308 35.10 -4.24 -18.80
CA GLU A 308 33.79 -4.76 -19.19
C GLU A 308 32.88 -3.58 -19.56
N ASN A 309 32.34 -3.63 -20.78
CA ASN A 309 31.45 -2.66 -21.39
C ASN A 309 30.27 -2.25 -20.48
N VAL A 310 30.50 -1.29 -19.59
CA VAL A 310 29.46 -0.69 -18.76
C VAL A 310 28.53 0.13 -19.67
N SER A 311 27.33 -0.40 -19.93
CA SER A 311 26.29 0.27 -20.72
C SER A 311 26.11 1.73 -20.29
N LYS A 312 25.90 2.66 -21.22
CA LYS A 312 25.63 4.09 -20.93
C LYS A 312 24.49 4.27 -19.91
N SER A 313 23.56 3.31 -19.83
CA SER A 313 22.50 3.27 -18.82
C SER A 313 23.03 3.05 -17.41
N GLN A 314 24.03 2.18 -17.24
CA GLN A 314 24.61 1.82 -15.95
C GLN A 314 25.50 2.94 -15.38
N LYS A 315 26.33 3.58 -16.22
CA LYS A 315 27.08 4.79 -15.80
C LYS A 315 26.16 5.93 -15.35
N LYS A 316 24.97 6.06 -15.98
CA LYS A 316 23.94 7.04 -15.58
C LYS A 316 23.22 6.65 -14.28
N ARG A 317 23.10 5.35 -13.97
CA ARG A 317 22.52 4.85 -12.71
C ARG A 317 23.48 5.03 -11.54
N GLU A 318 24.75 4.64 -11.71
CA GLU A 318 25.82 4.86 -10.72
C GLU A 318 25.94 6.35 -10.36
N ALA A 319 25.88 7.20 -11.38
CA ALA A 319 25.84 8.65 -11.23
C ALA A 319 24.69 9.15 -10.34
N HIS A 320 23.51 8.54 -10.46
CA HIS A 320 22.32 8.96 -9.71
C HIS A 320 22.33 8.40 -8.28
N ALA A 321 22.77 7.16 -8.11
CA ALA A 321 22.88 6.51 -6.81
C ALA A 321 23.87 7.25 -5.89
N LEU A 322 25.03 7.63 -6.41
CA LEU A 322 26.02 8.42 -5.66
C LEU A 322 25.51 9.82 -5.30
N GLN A 323 24.70 10.42 -6.18
CA GLN A 323 24.03 11.67 -5.88
C GLN A 323 23.01 11.52 -4.74
N GLU A 324 22.18 10.48 -4.76
CA GLU A 324 21.21 10.22 -3.70
C GLU A 324 21.89 9.91 -2.36
N ALA A 325 22.93 9.05 -2.37
CA ALA A 325 23.71 8.75 -1.19
C ALA A 325 24.34 10.01 -0.58
N GLY A 326 24.95 10.86 -1.41
CA GLY A 326 25.51 12.13 -0.94
C GLY A 326 24.46 13.07 -0.35
N VAL A 327 23.25 13.12 -0.92
CA VAL A 327 22.15 13.92 -0.35
C VAL A 327 21.65 13.35 0.98
N LYS A 328 21.60 12.02 1.14
CA LYS A 328 21.23 11.37 2.41
C LYS A 328 22.18 11.74 3.55
N LEU A 329 23.44 12.09 3.28
CA LEU A 329 24.36 12.55 4.34
C LEU A 329 23.86 13.80 5.08
N LEU A 330 22.98 14.59 4.47
CA LEU A 330 22.39 15.78 5.09
C LEU A 330 21.43 15.44 6.24
N THR A 331 20.90 14.22 6.28
CA THR A 331 19.98 13.74 7.32
C THR A 331 20.70 13.14 8.51
N LEU A 332 22.03 12.99 8.46
CA LEU A 332 22.83 12.48 9.57
C LEU A 332 22.84 13.48 10.75
N PRO A 333 22.81 12.97 12.00
CA PRO A 333 23.17 13.71 13.20
C PRO A 333 24.55 14.38 13.05
N ARG A 334 24.75 15.50 13.74
CA ARG A 334 25.96 16.33 13.59
C ARG A 334 27.23 15.59 13.97
N ASP A 335 27.20 14.90 15.10
CA ASP A 335 28.25 14.02 15.60
C ASP A 335 28.66 12.94 14.59
N VAL A 336 27.70 12.27 13.96
CA VAL A 336 27.96 11.25 12.94
C VAL A 336 28.51 11.87 11.66
N PHE A 337 27.95 13.01 11.24
CA PHE A 337 28.40 13.76 10.06
C PHE A 337 29.83 14.29 10.20
N ASP A 338 30.18 14.78 11.39
CA ASP A 338 31.51 15.32 11.67
C ASP A 338 32.58 14.21 11.65
N ALA A 339 32.22 13.01 12.11
CA ALA A 339 33.08 11.82 12.10
C ALA A 339 33.25 11.14 10.72
N LEU A 340 32.54 11.57 9.67
CA LEU A 340 32.66 10.94 8.35
C LEU A 340 34.06 11.12 7.73
N PRO A 341 34.68 10.06 7.19
CA PRO A 341 35.95 10.12 6.49
C PRO A 341 35.75 10.59 5.03
N ILE A 342 35.33 11.84 4.86
CA ILE A 342 35.08 12.47 3.55
C ILE A 342 36.08 13.58 3.26
N SER A 343 36.36 13.85 1.99
CA SER A 343 37.20 14.98 1.61
C SER A 343 36.62 16.32 2.08
N THR A 344 37.50 17.30 2.24
CA THR A 344 37.12 18.70 2.56
C THR A 344 36.17 19.27 1.53
N ALA A 345 36.39 18.99 0.24
CA ALA A 345 35.54 19.46 -0.84
C ALA A 345 34.09 18.94 -0.75
N LEU A 346 33.90 17.66 -0.39
CA LEU A 346 32.58 17.10 -0.17
C LEU A 346 31.94 17.65 1.11
N ARG A 347 32.71 17.78 2.18
CA ARG A 347 32.24 18.36 3.44
C ARG A 347 31.71 19.79 3.26
N ASP A 348 32.46 20.64 2.57
CA ASP A 348 32.06 22.02 2.26
C ASP A 348 30.79 22.06 1.41
N ALA A 349 30.69 21.19 0.41
CA ALA A 349 29.51 21.11 -0.46
C ALA A 349 28.25 20.69 0.31
N LEU A 350 28.39 19.77 1.28
CA LEU A 350 27.30 19.33 2.15
C LEU A 350 26.90 20.41 3.14
N GLU A 351 27.85 21.14 3.73
CA GLU A 351 27.53 22.26 4.62
C GLU A 351 26.82 23.40 3.90
N GLU A 352 27.26 23.73 2.68
CA GLU A 352 26.61 24.70 1.83
C GLU A 352 25.18 24.25 1.51
N ALA A 353 24.97 22.97 1.18
CA ALA A 353 23.64 22.41 0.91
C ALA A 353 22.67 22.56 2.09
N ARG A 354 23.15 22.47 3.35
CA ARG A 354 22.30 22.68 4.55
C ARG A 354 21.80 24.12 4.69
N ARG A 355 22.46 25.10 4.07
CA ARG A 355 22.12 26.54 4.16
C ARG A 355 21.21 27.01 3.03
N LEU A 356 21.13 26.25 1.93
CA LEU A 356 20.34 26.62 0.75
C LEU A 356 18.84 26.45 1.00
N LYS A 357 18.05 27.46 0.60
CA LYS A 357 16.58 27.46 0.74
C LYS A 357 15.83 27.38 -0.60
N SER A 358 16.50 27.73 -1.71
CA SER A 358 15.88 27.73 -3.05
C SER A 358 15.96 26.38 -3.72
N HIS A 359 14.83 25.87 -4.24
CA HIS A 359 14.76 24.60 -4.96
C HIS A 359 15.76 24.49 -6.13
N GLY A 360 15.99 25.58 -6.87
CA GLY A 360 16.95 25.60 -7.96
C GLY A 360 18.41 25.51 -7.49
N ALA A 361 18.72 26.16 -6.36
CA ALA A 361 20.05 26.11 -5.75
C ALA A 361 20.32 24.72 -5.15
N ILE A 362 19.37 24.16 -4.41
CA ILE A 362 19.44 22.80 -3.84
C ILE A 362 19.70 21.78 -4.94
N ARG A 363 18.94 21.83 -6.04
CA ARG A 363 19.11 20.90 -7.16
C ARG A 363 20.51 20.94 -7.77
N ARG A 364 21.08 22.14 -7.98
CA ARG A 364 22.44 22.31 -8.50
C ARG A 364 23.48 21.81 -7.50
N GLN A 365 23.27 22.08 -6.22
CA GLN A 365 24.18 21.62 -5.17
C GLN A 365 24.15 20.10 -5.00
N SER A 366 22.97 19.46 -5.10
CA SER A 366 22.87 18.00 -5.12
C SER A 366 23.65 17.38 -6.29
N GLN A 367 23.62 18.00 -7.47
CA GLN A 367 24.42 17.53 -8.61
C GLN A 367 25.93 17.67 -8.36
N ARG A 368 26.36 18.77 -7.73
CA ARG A 368 27.76 18.97 -7.31
C ARG A 368 28.20 17.92 -6.29
N ILE A 369 27.37 17.66 -5.28
CA ILE A 369 27.59 16.59 -4.29
C ILE A 369 27.73 15.23 -4.99
N GLY A 370 26.84 14.90 -5.92
CA GLY A 370 26.91 13.65 -6.69
C GLY A 370 28.15 13.53 -7.59
N LYS A 371 28.76 14.64 -8.00
CA LYS A 371 30.06 14.64 -8.71
C LYS A 371 31.21 14.37 -7.74
N LEU A 372 31.19 14.97 -6.56
CA LEU A 372 32.22 14.80 -5.52
C LEU A 372 32.19 13.40 -4.91
N MET A 373 31.01 12.82 -4.70
CA MET A 373 30.84 11.44 -4.22
C MET A 373 31.50 10.38 -5.11
N ARG A 374 31.76 10.67 -6.39
CA ARG A 374 32.50 9.75 -7.29
C ARG A 374 34.00 9.73 -7.06
N LEU A 375 34.50 10.74 -6.35
CA LEU A 375 35.92 10.91 -6.04
C LEU A 375 36.25 10.41 -4.63
N GLU A 376 35.23 10.05 -3.84
CA GLU A 376 35.40 9.52 -2.49
C GLU A 376 35.47 8.00 -2.48
N ASP A 377 36.11 7.45 -1.44
CA ASP A 377 35.89 6.06 -1.08
C ASP A 377 34.50 5.92 -0.41
N THR A 378 33.54 5.49 -1.22
CA THR A 378 32.14 5.42 -0.79
C THR A 378 31.85 4.30 0.20
N THR A 379 32.76 3.36 0.44
CA THR A 379 32.51 2.21 1.33
C THR A 379 32.15 2.66 2.75
N LEU A 380 33.01 3.46 3.39
CA LEU A 380 32.80 3.93 4.76
C LEU A 380 31.59 4.88 4.88
N ILE A 381 31.32 5.66 3.84
CA ILE A 381 30.15 6.54 3.77
C ILE A 381 28.86 5.72 3.78
N MET A 382 28.83 4.66 2.99
CA MET A 382 27.66 3.79 2.85
C MET A 382 27.45 2.92 4.09
N GLU A 383 28.52 2.49 4.77
CA GLU A 383 28.41 1.82 6.08
C GLU A 383 27.81 2.74 7.15
N ALA A 384 28.22 4.02 7.19
CA ALA A 384 27.67 4.98 8.13
C ALA A 384 26.16 5.21 7.89
N LEU A 385 25.75 5.27 6.63
CA LEU A 385 24.33 5.34 6.25
C LEU A 385 23.57 4.05 6.62
N ALA A 386 24.15 2.87 6.38
CA ALA A 386 23.53 1.58 6.69
C ALA A 386 23.32 1.39 8.19
N ARG A 387 24.32 1.72 9.02
CA ARG A 387 24.19 1.67 10.49
C ARG A 387 23.03 2.53 10.99
N MET A 388 22.82 3.69 10.37
CA MET A 388 21.70 4.57 10.74
C MET A 388 20.33 4.06 10.28
N GLU A 389 20.24 3.48 9.08
CA GLU A 389 19.00 2.84 8.63
C GLU A 389 18.65 1.66 9.54
N GLU A 390 19.63 0.85 9.93
CA GLU A 390 19.46 -0.28 10.86
C GLU A 390 19.05 0.18 12.27
N GLU A 391 19.64 1.26 12.80
CA GLU A 391 19.26 1.82 14.09
C GLU A 391 17.83 2.41 14.08
N SER A 392 17.42 3.00 12.95
CA SER A 392 16.06 3.49 12.74
C SER A 392 15.04 2.34 12.66
N ASP A 393 15.38 1.28 11.93
CA ASP A 393 14.54 0.10 11.77
C ASP A 393 14.42 -0.68 13.09
N ALA A 394 15.51 -0.80 13.86
CA ALA A 394 15.51 -1.39 15.20
C ALA A 394 14.61 -0.60 16.17
N LYS A 395 14.71 0.74 16.18
CA LYS A 395 13.82 1.62 16.98
C LYS A 395 12.34 1.49 16.59
N SER A 396 12.05 1.30 15.29
CA SER A 396 10.69 1.05 14.81
C SER A 396 10.18 -0.33 15.23
N ALA A 397 11.01 -1.36 15.11
CA ALA A 397 10.68 -2.74 15.49
C ALA A 397 10.41 -2.87 17.01
N SER A 398 11.25 -2.26 17.84
CA SER A 398 11.08 -2.27 19.31
C SER A 398 9.83 -1.49 19.72
N PHE A 399 9.55 -0.34 19.10
CA PHE A 399 8.30 0.39 19.30
C PHE A 399 7.08 -0.49 19.02
N HIS A 400 7.07 -1.22 17.90
CA HIS A 400 5.98 -2.14 17.56
C HIS A 400 5.90 -3.34 18.50
N ALA A 401 7.02 -3.85 19.00
CA ALA A 401 7.03 -4.93 19.99
C ALA A 401 6.42 -4.50 21.33
N VAL A 402 6.75 -3.30 21.81
CA VAL A 402 6.15 -2.71 23.02
C VAL A 402 4.64 -2.54 22.85
N GLU A 403 4.21 -2.03 21.69
CA GLU A 403 2.79 -1.82 21.39
C GLU A 403 2.00 -3.14 21.40
N ARG A 404 2.54 -4.18 20.76
CA ARG A 404 1.95 -5.53 20.77
C ARG A 404 1.81 -6.06 22.20
N TRP A 405 2.86 -6.00 23.00
CA TRP A 405 2.80 -6.47 24.38
C TRP A 405 1.79 -5.71 25.22
N ARG A 406 1.69 -4.39 25.04
CA ARG A 406 0.68 -3.57 25.71
C ARG A 406 -0.74 -4.02 25.37
N GLU A 407 -1.03 -4.24 24.09
CA GLU A 407 -2.35 -4.70 23.67
C GLU A 407 -2.68 -6.08 24.24
N ARG A 408 -1.73 -7.01 24.20
CA ARG A 408 -1.92 -8.36 24.74
C ARG A 408 -2.17 -8.34 26.23
N LEU A 409 -1.40 -7.58 27.01
CA LEU A 409 -1.56 -7.47 28.46
C LEU A 409 -2.93 -6.90 28.86
N LEU A 410 -3.51 -6.01 28.05
CA LEU A 410 -4.82 -5.40 28.33
C LEU A 410 -6.02 -6.25 27.87
N ASN A 411 -5.82 -7.17 26.92
CA ASN A 411 -6.91 -7.93 26.30
C ASN A 411 -6.91 -9.42 26.66
N GLU A 412 -5.74 -10.02 26.82
CA GLU A 412 -5.57 -11.45 27.13
C GLU A 412 -5.40 -11.71 28.63
N GLY A 413 -5.17 -10.66 29.43
CA GLY A 413 -5.12 -10.72 30.89
C GLY A 413 -4.00 -11.64 31.40
N ARG A 414 -4.38 -12.68 32.17
CA ARG A 414 -3.43 -13.53 32.89
C ARG A 414 -2.49 -14.33 31.99
N THR A 415 -2.93 -14.75 30.81
CA THR A 415 -2.09 -15.52 29.87
C THR A 415 -0.95 -14.68 29.33
N ALA A 416 -1.24 -13.49 28.81
CA ALA A 416 -0.22 -12.57 28.32
C ALA A 416 0.70 -12.05 29.44
N LEU A 417 0.17 -11.89 30.66
CA LEU A 417 0.99 -11.49 31.80
C LEU A 417 2.05 -12.55 32.13
N THR A 418 1.69 -13.83 32.16
CA THR A 418 2.64 -14.92 32.39
C THR A 418 3.71 -14.94 31.29
N GLU A 419 3.28 -14.88 30.02
CA GLU A 419 4.21 -14.93 28.89
C GLU A 419 5.18 -13.74 28.86
N TYR A 420 4.71 -12.54 29.25
CA TYR A 420 5.58 -11.36 29.35
C TYR A 420 6.64 -11.51 30.43
N ILE A 421 6.28 -12.06 31.60
CA ILE A 421 7.20 -12.31 32.72
C ILE A 421 8.25 -13.35 32.32
N ASP A 422 7.84 -14.40 31.61
CA ASP A 422 8.74 -15.45 31.13
C ASP A 422 9.70 -14.92 30.05
N THR A 423 9.22 -14.03 29.18
CA THR A 423 10.02 -13.45 28.09
C THR A 423 11.02 -12.40 28.59
N TYR A 424 10.66 -11.61 29.61
CA TYR A 424 11.48 -10.52 30.15
C TYR A 424 11.77 -10.72 31.64
N PRO A 425 12.74 -11.59 31.99
CA PRO A 425 13.14 -11.80 33.37
C PRO A 425 13.72 -10.51 33.96
N GLY A 426 13.28 -10.14 35.17
CA GLY A 426 13.68 -8.89 35.85
C GLY A 426 12.62 -7.79 35.87
N VAL A 427 11.45 -8.03 35.25
CA VAL A 427 10.28 -7.16 35.37
C VAL A 427 9.72 -7.18 36.79
N ASP A 428 9.42 -6.01 37.34
CA ASP A 428 8.65 -5.89 38.60
C ASP A 428 7.18 -6.25 38.32
N VAL A 429 6.83 -7.49 38.65
CA VAL A 429 5.49 -8.06 38.46
C VAL A 429 4.41 -7.24 39.16
N GLN A 430 4.72 -6.66 40.33
CA GLN A 430 3.76 -5.89 41.10
C GLN A 430 3.51 -4.54 40.45
N GLN A 431 4.57 -3.84 40.01
CA GLN A 431 4.46 -2.59 39.26
C GLN A 431 3.72 -2.80 37.93
N LEU A 432 4.01 -3.88 37.20
CA LEU A 432 3.33 -4.20 35.95
C LEU A 432 1.83 -4.41 36.16
N ARG A 433 1.43 -5.19 37.17
CA ARG A 433 0.01 -5.41 37.51
C ARG A 433 -0.70 -4.11 37.89
N GLN A 434 -0.04 -3.24 38.65
CA GLN A 434 -0.60 -1.94 39.02
C GLN A 434 -0.82 -1.05 37.79
N LEU A 435 0.10 -1.05 36.83
CA LEU A 435 -0.03 -0.28 35.60
C LEU A 435 -1.16 -0.82 34.72
N ILE A 436 -1.32 -2.15 34.61
CA ILE A 436 -2.43 -2.79 33.89
C ILE A 436 -3.77 -2.43 34.55
N ALA A 437 -3.89 -2.62 35.87
CA ALA A 437 -5.10 -2.30 36.62
C ALA A 437 -5.48 -0.81 36.51
N ARG A 438 -4.50 0.09 36.49
CA ARG A 438 -4.72 1.53 36.31
C ARG A 438 -5.30 1.88 34.94
N VAL A 439 -4.95 1.12 33.90
CA VAL A 439 -5.55 1.27 32.56
C VAL A 439 -6.97 0.74 32.53
N GLU A 440 -7.22 -0.41 33.17
CA GLU A 440 -8.54 -1.04 33.26
C GLU A 440 -9.53 -0.22 34.08
N SER A 441 -9.09 0.37 35.20
CA SER A 441 -9.92 1.16 36.10
C SER A 441 -10.16 2.61 35.64
N ALA A 442 -9.55 3.04 34.53
CA ALA A 442 -9.66 4.41 34.04
C ALA A 442 -11.04 4.66 33.40
N LYS A 443 -11.83 5.55 34.04
CA LYS A 443 -13.22 5.82 33.66
C LYS A 443 -13.39 6.78 32.47
N THR A 444 -12.41 7.64 32.22
CA THR A 444 -12.46 8.62 31.10
C THR A 444 -11.43 8.30 30.03
N PRO A 445 -11.68 8.65 28.76
CA PRO A 445 -10.73 8.42 27.66
C PRO A 445 -9.36 9.08 27.89
N GLU A 446 -9.34 10.25 28.53
CA GLU A 446 -8.11 10.99 28.85
C GLU A 446 -7.26 10.25 29.90
N LEU A 447 -7.90 9.77 30.96
CA LEU A 447 -7.24 8.98 32.01
C LEU A 447 -6.73 7.64 31.45
N LYS A 448 -7.50 7.01 30.55
CA LYS A 448 -7.11 5.76 29.90
C LYS A 448 -5.90 5.95 28.97
N SER A 449 -5.86 7.04 28.21
CA SER A 449 -4.72 7.42 27.38
C SER A 449 -3.47 7.70 28.22
N GLY A 450 -3.60 8.43 29.33
CA GLY A 450 -2.51 8.70 30.26
C GLY A 450 -1.94 7.43 30.91
N ALA A 451 -2.81 6.55 31.41
CA ALA A 451 -2.41 5.28 32.00
C ALA A 451 -1.78 4.33 30.96
N SER A 452 -2.33 4.27 29.75
CA SER A 452 -1.81 3.43 28.66
C SER A 452 -0.41 3.87 28.21
N ARG A 453 -0.16 5.19 28.17
CA ARG A 453 1.19 5.74 27.92
C ARG A 453 2.18 5.40 29.03
N ALA A 454 1.74 5.35 30.29
CA ALA A 454 2.58 4.96 31.41
C ALA A 454 2.97 3.48 31.32
N LEU A 455 2.01 2.60 31.00
CA LEU A 455 2.28 1.18 30.74
C LEU A 455 3.24 1.01 29.56
N PHE A 456 3.00 1.68 28.43
CA PHE A 456 3.90 1.65 27.28
C PHE A 456 5.35 2.04 27.64
N ARG A 457 5.52 3.13 28.41
CA ARG A 457 6.85 3.61 28.82
C ARG A 457 7.57 2.59 29.68
N TYR A 458 6.84 1.92 30.58
CA TYR A 458 7.38 0.87 31.44
C TYR A 458 7.78 -0.37 30.63
N LEU A 459 6.93 -0.85 29.73
CA LEU A 459 7.27 -2.00 28.88
C LEU A 459 8.51 -1.72 28.01
N ARG A 460 8.65 -0.48 27.51
CA ARG A 460 9.82 -0.05 26.72
C ARG A 460 11.15 -0.12 27.46
N THR A 461 11.19 -0.11 28.79
CA THR A 461 12.47 -0.23 29.51
C THR A 461 13.05 -1.64 29.45
N PHE A 462 12.27 -2.64 29.02
CA PHE A 462 12.68 -4.03 28.94
C PHE A 462 12.77 -4.57 27.50
N ILE A 463 12.19 -3.84 26.53
CA ILE A 463 12.15 -4.20 25.11
C ILE A 463 13.10 -3.25 24.36
N VAL A 464 14.29 -3.75 24.00
CA VAL A 464 15.33 -3.00 23.26
C VAL A 464 15.24 -3.29 21.76
#